data_AF-A0A151RYL2-F1
#
_entry.id   AF-A0A151RYL2-F1
#
_cell.length_a   1.000
_cell.length_b   1.000
_cell.length_c   1.000
_cell.angle_alpha   90.00
_cell.angle_beta   90.00
_cell.angle_gamma   90.00
#
_symmetry.space_group_name_H-M   'P 1'
#
loop_
_entity.id
_entity.type
_entity.pdbx_description
1 polymer ?
#
loop_
_entity_poly.entity_id
_entity_poly.type
_entity_poly.pdbx_seq_one_letter_code
_entity_poly.pdbx_strand_id
1 'polypeptide(L)'
;MAGKQTRVSFNKHPPLRKSELLELVHSNVCGPLKVKSFSGALYFVTFIDDCSRKLWVIRTDNGGEYRGPFDVYCKQQGIRHEKTPPKTPQLNGLVERMNRTLLERMRCMLSDAKLPKHFWGEALYTAVHVINLTPTVILDSEVPDKIWFGKNASYDYLHVFGCKAFVHVPKDERSKLDTKTRQCIFISYG
;
A
#
# COMPACT_ATOMS: atom_id res chain seq x y z
N MET A 1 -10.17 5.08 48.79
CA MET A 1 -10.49 4.63 47.41
C MET A 1 -10.37 5.84 46.49
N ALA A 2 -9.30 5.94 45.71
CA ALA A 2 -9.14 6.98 44.71
C ALA A 2 -9.85 6.53 43.42
N GLY A 3 -10.93 7.23 43.04
CA GLY A 3 -11.72 6.92 41.85
C GLY A 3 -10.90 7.09 40.57
N LYS A 4 -11.01 6.13 39.65
CA LYS A 4 -10.43 6.22 38.29
C LYS A 4 -10.93 7.51 37.63
N GLN A 5 -10.00 8.34 37.18
CA GLN A 5 -10.30 9.51 36.36
C GLN A 5 -10.97 9.04 35.06
N THR A 6 -12.24 9.40 34.86
CA THR A 6 -12.95 9.15 33.60
C THR A 6 -12.35 10.06 32.53
N ARG A 7 -11.87 9.46 31.44
CA ARG A 7 -11.32 10.17 30.28
C ARG A 7 -12.37 11.14 29.74
N VAL A 8 -12.07 12.43 29.76
CA VAL A 8 -12.94 13.47 29.19
C VAL A 8 -13.06 13.23 27.68
N SER A 9 -14.30 13.18 27.18
CA SER A 9 -14.56 13.10 25.74
C SER A 9 -14.21 14.45 25.11
N PHE A 10 -13.13 14.50 24.36
CA PHE A 10 -12.87 15.63 23.46
C PHE A 10 -13.96 15.66 22.37
N ASN A 11 -14.51 16.84 22.08
CA ASN A 11 -15.38 17.05 20.93
C ASN A 11 -14.61 16.65 19.67
N LYS A 12 -14.97 15.49 19.10
CA LYS A 12 -14.39 14.98 17.86
C LYS A 12 -15.06 15.69 16.69
N HIS A 13 -14.69 16.94 16.43
CA HIS A 13 -14.69 17.32 15.02
C HIS A 13 -13.57 16.50 14.38
N PRO A 14 -13.86 15.64 13.39
CA PRO A 14 -12.78 15.11 12.58
C PRO A 14 -12.01 16.32 12.05
N PRO A 15 -10.66 16.31 12.05
CA PRO A 15 -9.93 17.34 11.33
C PRO A 15 -10.51 17.37 9.90
N LEU A 16 -10.87 18.58 9.45
CA LEU A 16 -11.46 18.77 8.13
C LEU A 16 -10.50 18.16 7.10
N ARG A 17 -11.00 17.22 6.31
CA ARG A 17 -10.23 16.63 5.20
C ARG A 17 -9.77 17.74 4.28
N LYS A 18 -8.54 17.63 3.80
CA LYS A 18 -8.03 18.55 2.77
C LYS A 18 -8.86 18.48 1.49
N SER A 19 -9.04 19.61 0.83
CA SER A 19 -9.85 19.71 -0.40
C SER A 19 -9.01 19.49 -1.65
N GLU A 20 -7.72 19.85 -1.59
CA GLU A 20 -6.83 19.76 -2.73
C GLU A 20 -5.97 18.49 -2.71
N LEU A 21 -5.71 17.94 -3.90
CA LEU A 21 -4.82 16.80 -4.06
C LEU A 21 -3.40 17.18 -3.60
N LEU A 22 -2.73 16.28 -2.88
CA LEU A 22 -1.39 16.45 -2.31
C LEU A 22 -1.24 17.59 -1.30
N GLU A 23 -2.31 18.23 -0.84
CA GLU A 23 -2.23 19.24 0.22
C GLU A 23 -1.69 18.65 1.53
N LEU A 24 -2.06 17.40 1.82
CA LEU A 24 -1.56 16.63 2.96
C LEU A 24 -1.38 15.17 2.57
N VAL A 25 -0.16 14.65 2.76
CA VAL A 25 0.16 13.23 2.57
C VAL A 25 0.58 12.63 3.91
N HIS A 26 -0.14 11.60 4.33
CA HIS A 26 0.21 10.81 5.51
C HIS A 26 1.21 9.73 5.12
N SER A 27 2.32 9.60 5.87
CA SER A 27 3.30 8.56 5.58
C SER A 27 3.77 7.83 6.83
N ASN A 28 4.13 6.55 6.66
CA ASN A 28 4.70 5.75 7.73
C ASN A 28 5.54 4.59 7.19
N VAL A 29 6.63 4.26 7.90
CA VAL A 29 7.47 3.10 7.64
C VAL A 29 6.91 1.89 8.38
N CYS A 30 6.73 0.78 7.67
CA CYS A 30 6.36 -0.50 8.24
C CYS A 30 7.52 -1.49 8.10
N GLY A 31 7.99 -2.03 9.23
CA GLY A 31 9.05 -3.03 9.28
C GLY A 31 9.92 -2.91 10.54
N PRO A 32 11.00 -3.72 10.64
CA PRO A 32 11.38 -4.75 9.68
C PRO A 32 10.39 -5.93 9.68
N LEU A 33 10.10 -6.48 8.50
CA LEU A 33 9.41 -7.77 8.38
C LEU A 33 10.40 -8.91 8.62
N LYS A 34 9.93 -10.01 9.22
CA LYS A 34 10.78 -11.16 9.58
C LYS A 34 11.37 -11.90 8.37
N VAL A 35 10.82 -11.70 7.18
CA VAL A 35 11.21 -12.39 5.95
C VAL A 35 11.49 -11.33 4.89
N LYS A 36 12.64 -11.42 4.23
CA LYS A 36 12.98 -10.56 3.08
C LYS A 36 11.99 -10.81 1.94
N SER A 37 11.59 -9.77 1.24
CA SER A 37 10.84 -9.96 -0.01
C SER A 37 11.73 -10.63 -1.05
N PHE A 38 11.13 -11.07 -2.16
CA PHE A 38 11.87 -11.59 -3.30
C PHE A 38 12.94 -10.61 -3.81
N SER A 39 12.69 -9.29 -3.72
CA SER A 39 13.65 -8.25 -4.09
C SER A 39 14.62 -7.85 -2.96
N GLY A 40 14.65 -8.58 -1.84
CA GLY A 40 15.55 -8.31 -0.72
C GLY A 40 15.07 -7.28 0.30
N ALA A 41 13.93 -6.59 0.07
CA ALA A 41 13.44 -5.56 0.99
C ALA A 41 13.02 -6.14 2.34
N LEU A 42 13.14 -5.34 3.40
CA LEU A 42 12.68 -5.64 4.77
C LEU A 42 11.63 -4.66 5.29
N TYR A 43 11.50 -3.52 4.63
CA TYR A 43 10.60 -2.44 4.99
C TYR A 43 9.74 -2.06 3.80
N PHE A 44 8.60 -1.45 4.07
CA PHE A 44 7.89 -0.66 3.09
C PHE A 44 7.42 0.64 3.72
N VAL A 45 7.30 1.69 2.91
CA VAL A 45 6.80 2.99 3.30
C VAL A 45 5.51 3.25 2.56
N THR A 46 4.50 3.65 3.33
CA THR A 46 3.17 3.94 2.81
C THR A 46 3.00 5.45 2.72
N PHE A 47 2.37 5.92 1.66
CA PHE A 47 1.95 7.31 1.44
C PHE A 47 0.46 7.32 1.12
N ILE A 48 -0.30 8.18 1.79
CA ILE A 48 -1.75 8.31 1.60
C ILE A 48 -2.09 9.77 1.43
N ASP A 49 -2.63 10.14 0.28
CA ASP A 49 -3.20 11.47 0.08
C ASP A 49 -4.46 11.66 0.93
N ASP A 50 -4.56 12.78 1.66
CA ASP A 50 -5.68 13.03 2.57
C ASP A 50 -6.99 13.29 1.81
N CYS A 51 -6.92 13.99 0.68
CA CYS A 51 -8.07 14.35 -0.14
C CYS A 51 -8.67 13.13 -0.86
N SER A 52 -7.87 12.47 -1.72
CA SER A 52 -8.30 11.40 -2.63
C SER A 52 -8.19 9.99 -2.05
N ARG A 53 -7.56 9.82 -0.88
CA ARG A 53 -7.20 8.51 -0.30
C ARG A 53 -6.32 7.63 -1.20
N LYS A 54 -5.72 8.21 -2.25
CA LYS A 54 -4.77 7.52 -3.11
C LYS A 54 -3.60 7.00 -2.29
N LEU A 55 -3.31 5.72 -2.47
CA LEU A 55 -2.31 4.97 -1.72
C LEU A 55 -1.11 4.66 -2.61
N TRP A 56 0.08 4.98 -2.12
CA TRP A 56 1.35 4.54 -2.72
C TRP A 56 2.21 3.82 -1.70
N VAL A 57 3.04 2.91 -2.20
CA VAL A 57 3.96 2.14 -1.38
C VAL A 57 5.33 2.02 -2.06
N ILE A 58 6.39 2.20 -1.27
CA ILE A 58 7.79 1.99 -1.68
C ILE A 58 8.41 0.91 -0.79
N ARG A 59 9.11 -0.06 -1.36
CA ARG A 59 9.90 -1.05 -0.59
C ARG A 59 11.32 -0.54 -0.41
N THR A 60 11.91 -0.72 0.78
CA THR A 60 13.32 -0.36 1.04
C THR A 60 14.08 -1.45 1.76
N ASP A 61 15.39 -1.51 1.49
CA ASP A 61 16.31 -2.56 1.91
C ASP A 61 17.06 -2.23 3.21
N ASN A 62 17.02 -0.98 3.71
CA ASN A 62 17.44 -0.60 5.06
C ASN A 62 16.75 0.70 5.53
N GLY A 63 16.01 0.64 6.66
CA GLY A 63 15.15 1.73 7.16
C GLY A 63 15.84 3.02 7.67
N GLY A 64 17.08 3.31 7.27
CA GLY A 64 17.82 4.50 7.65
C GLY A 64 17.59 5.72 6.76
N GLU A 65 17.25 5.52 5.49
CA GLU A 65 17.24 6.57 4.45
C GLU A 65 16.11 7.61 4.62
N TYR A 66 15.02 7.22 5.30
CA TYR A 66 13.91 8.12 5.63
C TYR A 66 14.20 9.01 6.85
N ARG A 67 15.39 8.92 7.44
CA ARG A 67 15.85 9.82 8.51
C ARG A 67 17.04 10.62 8.00
N GLY A 68 16.85 11.91 7.70
CA GLY A 68 17.91 12.80 7.22
C GLY A 68 17.83 13.07 5.70
N PRO A 69 18.26 12.15 4.81
CA PRO A 69 18.25 12.41 3.37
C PRO A 69 16.87 12.78 2.80
N PHE A 70 15.82 12.11 3.27
CA PHE A 70 14.44 12.45 2.89
C PHE A 70 14.01 13.83 3.40
N ASP A 71 14.44 14.23 4.61
CA ASP A 71 14.17 15.57 5.14
C ASP A 71 14.82 16.66 4.26
N VAL A 72 16.04 16.40 3.79
CA VAL A 72 16.78 17.30 2.88
C VAL A 72 16.07 17.40 1.54
N TYR A 73 15.67 16.27 0.95
CA TYR A 73 14.90 16.24 -0.30
C TYR A 73 13.61 17.04 -0.16
N CYS A 74 12.82 16.80 0.90
CA CYS A 74 11.59 17.54 1.14
C CYS A 74 11.85 19.05 1.23
N LYS A 75 12.88 19.48 1.98
CA LYS A 75 13.25 20.89 2.08
C LYS A 75 13.64 21.50 0.72
N GLN A 76 14.40 20.77 -0.10
CA GLN A 76 14.81 21.21 -1.44
C GLN A 76 13.61 21.35 -2.40
N GLN A 77 12.63 20.46 -2.28
CA GLN A 77 11.42 20.48 -3.10
C GLN A 77 10.31 21.39 -2.53
N GLY A 78 10.58 22.14 -1.45
CA GLY A 78 9.58 22.98 -0.79
C GLY A 78 8.47 22.21 -0.06
N ILE A 79 8.66 20.91 0.17
CA ILE A 79 7.72 20.03 0.88
C ILE A 79 7.92 20.20 2.38
N ARG A 80 6.87 20.61 3.08
CA ARG A 80 6.85 20.69 4.55
C ARG A 80 6.72 19.29 5.14
N HIS A 81 7.83 18.68 5.54
CA HIS A 81 7.84 17.39 6.21
C HIS A 81 7.58 17.56 7.71
N GLU A 82 6.35 17.27 8.14
CA GLU A 82 5.97 17.30 9.55
C GLU A 82 6.15 15.93 10.19
N LYS A 83 7.04 15.84 11.18
CA LYS A 83 7.19 14.64 12.00
C LYS A 83 6.19 14.69 13.13
N THR A 84 5.37 13.66 13.27
CA THR A 84 4.38 13.58 14.35
C THR A 84 5.11 13.59 15.70
N PRO A 85 4.75 14.48 16.64
CA PRO A 85 5.32 14.46 17.97
C PRO A 85 5.10 13.09 18.66
N PRO A 86 6.05 12.61 19.47
CA PRO A 86 5.80 11.42 20.28
C PRO A 86 4.53 11.64 21.13
N LYS A 87 3.57 10.71 21.06
CA LYS A 87 2.31 10.68 21.83
C LYS A 87 1.09 11.45 21.26
N THR A 88 1.01 11.73 19.95
CA THR A 88 -0.26 12.13 19.28
C THR A 88 -0.75 11.08 18.25
N PRO A 89 -1.30 9.93 18.67
CA PRO A 89 -1.75 8.85 17.77
C PRO A 89 -2.89 9.26 16.82
N GLN A 90 -3.62 10.33 17.14
CA GLN A 90 -4.81 10.73 16.38
C GLN A 90 -4.46 11.23 14.97
N LEU A 91 -3.31 11.90 14.82
CA LEU A 91 -2.89 12.49 13.55
C LEU A 91 -2.40 11.45 12.56
N ASN A 92 -1.71 10.40 13.03
CA ASN A 92 -1.17 9.34 12.16
C ASN A 92 -2.06 8.09 12.07
N GLY A 93 -3.25 8.13 12.68
CA GLY A 93 -4.12 6.97 12.76
C GLY A 93 -4.59 6.45 11.38
N LEU A 94 -4.62 7.30 10.35
CA LEU A 94 -4.98 6.89 8.99
C LEU A 94 -3.98 5.88 8.42
N VAL A 95 -2.70 6.26 8.35
CA VAL A 95 -1.66 5.41 7.77
C VAL A 95 -1.33 4.21 8.66
N GLU A 96 -1.45 4.32 9.98
CA GLU A 96 -1.32 3.17 10.88
C GLU A 96 -2.41 2.12 10.64
N ARG A 97 -3.68 2.56 10.49
CA ARG A 97 -4.78 1.66 10.14
C ARG A 97 -4.57 1.04 8.77
N MET A 98 -4.13 1.83 7.79
CA MET A 98 -3.86 1.31 6.45
C MET A 98 -2.73 0.29 6.43
N ASN A 99 -1.63 0.53 7.14
CA ASN A 99 -0.52 -0.43 7.27
C ASN A 99 -0.99 -1.76 7.86
N ARG A 100 -1.87 -1.72 8.87
CA ARG A 100 -2.50 -2.93 9.41
C ARG A 100 -3.37 -3.63 8.36
N THR A 101 -4.20 -2.89 7.62
CA THR A 101 -5.00 -3.44 6.52
C THR A 101 -4.13 -4.12 5.46
N LEU A 102 -3.03 -3.48 5.05
CA LEU A 102 -2.08 -4.03 4.09
C LEU A 102 -1.45 -5.32 4.62
N LEU A 103 -1.02 -5.33 5.89
CA LEU A 103 -0.47 -6.53 6.53
C LEU A 103 -1.46 -7.70 6.53
N GLU A 104 -2.73 -7.46 6.89
CA GLU A 104 -3.73 -8.53 6.86
C GLU A 104 -4.05 -8.99 5.44
N ARG A 105 -4.20 -8.07 4.47
CA ARG A 105 -4.45 -8.42 3.06
C ARG A 105 -3.32 -9.27 2.49
N MET A 106 -2.06 -8.87 2.70
CA MET A 106 -0.89 -9.64 2.27
C MET A 106 -0.89 -11.04 2.87
N ARG A 107 -1.18 -11.18 4.18
CA ARG A 107 -1.24 -12.48 4.85
C ARG A 107 -2.31 -13.37 4.24
N CYS A 108 -3.51 -12.84 4.02
CA CYS A 108 -4.61 -13.57 3.41
C CYS A 108 -4.27 -14.02 1.99
N MET A 109 -3.76 -13.12 1.14
CA MET A 109 -3.37 -13.41 -0.24
C MET A 109 -2.32 -14.52 -0.32
N LEU A 110 -1.26 -14.43 0.50
CA LEU A 110 -0.20 -15.44 0.53
C LEU A 110 -0.70 -16.80 1.05
N SER A 111 -1.55 -16.78 2.08
CA SER A 111 -2.10 -18.00 2.68
C SER A 111 -3.03 -18.73 1.70
N ASP A 112 -3.92 -18.00 1.04
CA ASP A 112 -4.88 -18.54 0.07
C ASP A 112 -4.16 -19.12 -1.17
N ALA A 113 -3.20 -18.38 -1.70
CA ALA A 113 -2.37 -18.79 -2.83
C ALA A 113 -1.36 -19.91 -2.49
N LYS A 114 -1.20 -20.25 -1.21
CA LYS A 114 -0.16 -21.17 -0.69
C LYS A 114 1.25 -20.78 -1.13
N LEU A 115 1.51 -19.48 -1.22
CA LEU A 115 2.80 -18.94 -1.63
C LEU A 115 3.72 -18.68 -0.42
N PRO A 116 5.04 -18.88 -0.57
CA PRO A 116 6.02 -18.52 0.46
C PRO A 116 5.96 -17.04 0.86
N LYS A 117 6.30 -16.77 2.13
CA LYS A 117 6.27 -15.40 2.68
C LYS A 117 7.19 -14.40 1.97
N HIS A 118 8.21 -14.85 1.23
CA HIS A 118 9.07 -13.93 0.48
C HIS A 118 8.35 -13.23 -0.68
N PHE A 119 7.16 -13.71 -1.10
CA PHE A 119 6.30 -13.00 -2.06
C PHE A 119 5.48 -11.85 -1.45
N TRP A 120 5.78 -11.42 -0.22
CA TRP A 120 5.01 -10.36 0.42
C TRP A 120 5.07 -9.03 -0.33
N GLY A 121 6.13 -8.76 -1.09
CA GLY A 121 6.23 -7.53 -1.89
C GLY A 121 5.21 -7.49 -3.03
N GLU A 122 5.03 -8.61 -3.71
CA GLU A 122 4.11 -8.77 -4.83
C GLU A 122 2.66 -8.78 -4.33
N ALA A 123 2.41 -9.42 -3.18
CA ALA A 123 1.13 -9.35 -2.48
C ALA A 123 0.81 -7.91 -2.02
N LEU A 124 1.82 -7.15 -1.58
CA LEU A 124 1.66 -5.74 -1.18
C LEU A 124 1.21 -4.88 -2.36
N TYR A 125 1.90 -4.95 -3.50
CA TYR A 125 1.52 -4.19 -4.69
C TYR A 125 0.13 -4.56 -5.17
N THR A 126 -0.22 -5.84 -5.15
CA THR A 126 -1.56 -6.31 -5.49
C THR A 126 -2.62 -5.73 -4.55
N ALA A 127 -2.38 -5.74 -3.24
CA ALA A 127 -3.29 -5.16 -2.26
C ALA A 127 -3.46 -3.65 -2.48
N VAL A 128 -2.38 -2.91 -2.74
CA VAL A 128 -2.40 -1.46 -3.02
C VAL A 128 -3.18 -1.16 -4.29
N HIS A 129 -2.91 -1.92 -5.36
CA HIS A 129 -3.61 -1.77 -6.64
C HIS A 129 -5.12 -1.97 -6.47
N VAL A 130 -5.54 -3.05 -5.82
CA VAL A 130 -6.96 -3.30 -5.54
C VAL A 130 -7.57 -2.21 -4.65
N ILE A 131 -6.87 -1.73 -3.61
CA ILE A 131 -7.36 -0.62 -2.75
C ILE A 131 -7.65 0.62 -3.59
N ASN A 132 -6.72 1.00 -4.47
CA ASN A 132 -6.84 2.19 -5.30
C ASN A 132 -7.95 2.10 -6.36
N LEU A 133 -8.37 0.89 -6.69
CA LEU A 133 -9.51 0.60 -7.56
C LEU A 133 -10.82 0.35 -6.80
N THR A 134 -10.80 0.29 -5.47
CA THR A 134 -12.00 -0.01 -4.69
C THR A 134 -12.74 1.29 -4.34
N PRO A 135 -14.05 1.40 -4.61
CA PRO A 135 -14.89 2.48 -4.11
C PRO A 135 -14.77 2.68 -2.60
N THR A 136 -14.69 3.92 -2.14
CA THR A 136 -14.60 4.19 -0.69
C THR A 136 -15.69 5.15 -0.21
N VAL A 137 -16.28 4.85 0.95
CA VAL A 137 -17.37 5.65 1.54
C VAL A 137 -16.92 7.09 1.82
N ILE A 138 -15.64 7.30 2.14
CA ILE A 138 -15.06 8.62 2.43
C ILE A 138 -15.02 9.53 1.17
N LEU A 139 -15.08 8.92 0.00
CA LEU A 139 -15.09 9.61 -1.30
C LEU A 139 -16.49 9.56 -1.93
N ASP A 140 -17.55 9.43 -1.14
CA ASP A 140 -18.93 9.29 -1.64
C ASP A 140 -19.08 8.10 -2.62
N SER A 141 -18.37 7.00 -2.34
CA SER A 141 -18.26 5.80 -3.19
C SER A 141 -17.52 6.01 -4.50
N GLU A 142 -16.74 7.08 -4.63
CA GLU A 142 -15.77 7.23 -5.71
C GLU A 142 -14.51 6.40 -5.47
N VAL A 143 -13.78 6.17 -6.57
CA VAL A 143 -12.56 5.35 -6.62
C VAL A 143 -11.33 6.26 -6.59
N PRO A 144 -10.32 6.02 -5.72
CA PRO A 144 -9.11 6.84 -5.66
C PRO A 144 -8.42 7.05 -7.02
N ASP A 145 -8.30 6.00 -7.84
CA ASP A 145 -7.70 6.10 -9.18
C ASP A 145 -8.53 6.96 -10.14
N LYS A 146 -9.86 6.96 -10.02
CA LYS A 146 -10.71 7.81 -10.83
C LYS A 146 -10.51 9.28 -10.47
N ILE A 147 -10.38 9.61 -9.18
CA ILE A 147 -10.07 10.97 -8.73
C ILE A 147 -8.72 11.44 -9.27
N TRP A 148 -7.73 10.54 -9.29
CA TRP A 148 -6.36 10.90 -9.71
C TRP A 148 -6.16 11.01 -11.21
N PHE A 149 -6.76 10.09 -11.98
CA PHE A 149 -6.51 9.96 -13.42
C PHE A 149 -7.69 10.39 -14.30
N GLY A 150 -8.85 10.70 -13.70
CA GLY A 150 -10.07 11.05 -14.42
C GLY A 150 -10.68 9.91 -15.25
N LYS A 151 -10.15 8.68 -15.11
CA LYS A 151 -10.61 7.50 -15.86
C LYS A 151 -11.42 6.59 -14.95
N ASN A 152 -12.52 6.07 -15.48
CA ASN A 152 -13.30 5.07 -14.77
C ASN A 152 -12.49 3.78 -14.58
N ALA A 153 -12.60 3.17 -13.40
CA ALA A 153 -11.97 1.89 -13.12
C ALA A 153 -12.62 0.79 -13.97
N SER A 154 -11.81 0.04 -14.72
CA SER A 154 -12.19 -1.26 -15.25
C SER A 154 -11.77 -2.33 -14.25
N TYR A 155 -12.58 -3.39 -14.14
CA TYR A 155 -12.31 -4.53 -13.27
C TYR A 155 -12.08 -5.82 -14.07
N ASP A 156 -12.24 -5.79 -15.39
CA ASP A 156 -12.22 -6.97 -16.25
C ASP A 156 -10.85 -7.64 -16.31
N TYR A 157 -9.79 -6.86 -16.07
CA TYR A 157 -8.41 -7.35 -16.04
C TYR A 157 -8.00 -7.84 -14.64
N LEU A 158 -8.87 -7.73 -13.63
CA LEU A 158 -8.53 -8.19 -12.30
C LEU A 158 -8.57 -9.72 -12.22
N HIS A 159 -7.44 -10.29 -11.85
CA HIS A 159 -7.21 -11.68 -11.54
C HIS A 159 -6.94 -11.88 -10.04
N VAL A 160 -7.41 -13.00 -9.51
CA VAL A 160 -7.15 -13.42 -8.14
C VAL A 160 -5.64 -13.65 -7.96
N PHE A 161 -5.04 -13.06 -6.93
CA PHE A 161 -3.65 -13.30 -6.58
C PHE A 161 -3.42 -14.80 -6.33
N GLY A 162 -2.38 -15.37 -6.95
CA GLY A 162 -2.11 -16.80 -6.87
C GLY A 162 -2.86 -17.66 -7.88
N CYS A 163 -3.68 -17.09 -8.77
CA CYS A 163 -4.40 -17.87 -9.77
C CYS A 163 -3.44 -18.47 -10.81
N LYS A 164 -3.89 -19.53 -11.47
CA LYS A 164 -3.16 -20.15 -12.57
C LYS A 164 -3.12 -19.19 -13.77
N ALA A 165 -1.92 -18.93 -14.26
CA ALA A 165 -1.67 -18.14 -15.45
C ALA A 165 -0.91 -18.96 -16.50
N PHE A 166 -0.91 -18.49 -17.75
CA PHE A 166 -0.15 -19.11 -18.83
C PHE A 166 0.62 -18.04 -19.59
N VAL A 167 1.91 -18.28 -19.80
CA VAL A 167 2.78 -17.39 -20.59
C VAL A 167 3.11 -18.09 -21.90
N HIS A 168 3.04 -17.36 -23.02
CA HIS A 168 3.42 -17.88 -24.32
C HIS A 168 4.92 -18.18 -24.37
N VAL A 169 5.29 -19.36 -24.85
CA VAL A 169 6.70 -19.73 -25.10
C VAL A 169 7.03 -19.37 -26.56
N PRO A 170 8.01 -18.47 -26.80
CA PRO A 170 8.45 -18.09 -28.14
C PRO A 170 8.82 -19.30 -29.01
N LYS A 171 8.72 -19.15 -30.34
CA LYS A 171 8.96 -20.27 -31.28
C LYS A 171 10.43 -20.74 -31.28
N ASP A 172 11.35 -19.84 -30.99
CA ASP A 172 12.79 -20.05 -30.87
C ASP A 172 13.19 -20.83 -29.61
N GLU A 173 12.34 -20.83 -28.58
CA GLU A 173 12.55 -21.57 -27.33
C GLU A 173 11.82 -22.92 -27.30
N ARG A 174 11.18 -23.34 -28.41
CA ARG A 174 10.38 -24.57 -28.45
C ARG A 174 10.46 -25.34 -29.77
N SER A 175 10.46 -26.66 -29.68
CA SER A 175 10.38 -27.57 -30.82
C SER A 175 8.95 -27.71 -31.35
N LYS A 176 8.77 -28.32 -32.54
CA LYS A 176 7.46 -28.45 -33.21
C LYS A 176 6.37 -29.13 -32.36
N LEU A 177 6.74 -30.06 -31.49
CA LEU A 177 5.83 -30.80 -30.62
C LEU A 177 5.78 -30.27 -29.18
N ASP A 178 6.58 -29.25 -28.86
CA ASP A 178 6.64 -28.70 -27.51
C ASP A 178 5.41 -27.84 -27.20
N THR A 179 5.02 -27.80 -25.92
CA THR A 179 3.88 -27.00 -25.46
C THR A 179 4.13 -25.51 -25.75
N LYS A 180 3.11 -24.82 -26.27
CA LYS A 180 3.21 -23.39 -26.65
C LYS A 180 3.11 -22.42 -25.47
N THR A 181 2.87 -22.95 -24.28
CA THR A 181 2.60 -22.18 -23.08
C THR A 181 3.32 -22.82 -21.89
N ARG A 182 3.73 -21.95 -20.96
CA ARG A 182 4.23 -22.36 -19.65
C ARG A 182 3.19 -21.97 -18.61
N GLN A 183 2.80 -22.94 -17.78
CA GLN A 183 1.92 -22.66 -16.64
C GLN A 183 2.71 -21.87 -15.58
N CYS A 184 2.11 -20.79 -15.11
CA CYS A 184 2.66 -19.85 -14.13
C CYS A 184 1.61 -19.57 -13.04
N ILE A 185 2.02 -18.79 -12.04
CA ILE A 185 1.13 -18.25 -11.01
C ILE A 185 1.10 -16.73 -11.16
N PHE A 186 -0.09 -16.14 -11.15
CA PHE A 186 -0.25 -14.69 -11.15
C PHE A 186 0.13 -14.11 -9.77
N ILE A 187 1.05 -13.14 -9.73
CA ILE A 187 1.60 -12.61 -8.47
C ILE A 187 1.46 -11.10 -8.31
N SER A 188 1.29 -10.30 -9.37
CA SER A 188 1.05 -8.85 -9.23
C SER A 188 0.64 -8.18 -10.55
N TYR A 189 0.17 -6.93 -10.46
CA TYR A 189 -0.22 -6.08 -11.61
C TYR A 189 0.88 -5.15 -12.12
N GLY A 190 2.08 -5.20 -11.54
CA GLY A 190 3.16 -4.24 -11.79
C GLY A 190 3.20 -3.11 -10.78
#